data_AF-A0A1V6AYP3-F1
#
_entry.id   AF-A0A1V6AYP3-F1
#
_cell.length_a   1.000
_cell.length_b   1.000
_cell.length_c   1.000
_cell.angle_alpha   90.00
_cell.angle_beta   90.00
_cell.angle_gamma   90.00
#
_symmetry.space_group_name_H-M   'P 1'
#
loop_
_entity.id
_entity.type
_entity.pdbx_description
1 polymer ?
#
loop_
_entity_poly.entity_id
_entity_poly.type
_entity_poly.pdbx_seq_one_letter_code
_entity_poly.pdbx_strand_id
1 'polypeptide(L)'
;MRLNKNQIDHLAGMILRNLLKEGKILAENKERVLEEITVQITEEFQKEDRLDVEVREILTKHMEKIRRENLEYQTMFRMIKTKLARERNIVL
;
A
#
# COMPACT_ATOMS: atom_id res chain seq x y z
N MET A 1 7.77 -4.92 0.77
CA MET A 1 6.80 -4.85 1.88
C MET A 1 7.38 -4.02 3.02
N ARG A 2 6.77 -2.86 3.29
CA ARG A 2 7.22 -1.89 4.31
C ARG A 2 6.87 -2.29 5.76
N LEU A 3 6.05 -3.32 5.96
CA LEU A 3 5.60 -3.80 7.28
C LEU A 3 5.75 -5.32 7.39
N ASN A 4 6.18 -5.78 8.56
CA ASN A 4 6.25 -7.21 8.89
C ASN A 4 4.88 -7.77 9.27
N LYS A 5 4.68 -9.08 9.07
CA LYS A 5 3.42 -9.78 9.35
C LYS A 5 2.91 -9.53 10.79
N ASN A 6 3.81 -9.58 11.77
CA ASN A 6 3.50 -9.26 13.18
C ASN A 6 3.00 -7.82 13.40
N GLN A 7 3.48 -6.85 12.61
CA GLN A 7 3.02 -5.46 12.71
C GLN A 7 1.62 -5.31 12.10
N ILE A 8 1.34 -6.03 11.01
CA ILE A 8 0.01 -6.08 10.38
C ILE A 8 -0.99 -6.71 11.33
N ASP A 9 -0.66 -7.83 11.97
CA ASP A 9 -1.53 -8.49 12.95
C ASP A 9 -1.81 -7.60 14.16
N HIS A 10 -0.81 -6.88 14.64
CA HIS A 10 -0.98 -5.93 15.74
C HIS A 10 -1.91 -4.76 15.35
N LEU A 11 -1.76 -4.22 14.14
CA LEU A 11 -2.63 -3.18 13.57
C LEU A 11 -4.06 -3.68 13.40
N ALA A 12 -4.24 -4.86 12.79
CA ALA A 12 -5.54 -5.49 12.61
C ALA A 12 -6.25 -5.69 13.95
N GLY A 13 -5.50 -6.14 14.97
CA GLY A 13 -6.01 -6.28 16.33
C GLY A 13 -6.44 -4.95 16.96
N MET A 14 -5.68 -3.88 16.76
CA MET A 14 -6.06 -2.54 17.22
C MET A 14 -7.33 -2.03 16.52
N ILE A 15 -7.43 -2.22 15.21
CA ILE A 15 -8.60 -1.81 14.41
C ILE A 15 -9.84 -2.56 14.90
N LEU A 16 -9.76 -3.88 15.04
CA LEU A 16 -10.86 -4.70 15.53
C LEU A 16 -11.31 -4.27 16.93
N ARG A 17 -10.35 -4.03 17.85
CA ARG A 17 -10.66 -3.56 19.21
C ARG A 17 -11.38 -2.21 19.20
N ASN A 18 -10.94 -1.26 18.37
CA ASN A 18 -11.58 0.04 18.27
C ASN A 18 -12.98 -0.05 17.66
N LEU A 19 -13.16 -0.84 16.59
CA LEU A 19 -14.46 -1.03 15.96
C LEU A 19 -15.48 -1.67 16.90
N LEU A 20 -15.06 -2.65 17.72
CA LEU A 20 -15.88 -3.26 18.75
C LEU A 20 -16.18 -2.29 19.90
N LYS A 21 -15.19 -1.52 20.34
CA LYS A 21 -15.35 -0.53 21.43
C LYS A 21 -16.31 0.60 21.05
N GLU A 22 -16.27 1.04 19.79
CA GLU A 22 -17.17 2.07 19.26
C GLU A 22 -18.56 1.51 18.90
N GLY A 23 -18.78 0.19 19.01
CA GLY A 23 -20.06 -0.45 18.68
C GLY A 23 -20.44 -0.38 17.20
N LYS A 24 -19.47 -0.09 16.32
CA LYS A 24 -19.69 0.04 14.87
C LYS A 24 -19.90 -1.30 14.17
N ILE A 25 -19.43 -2.39 14.78
CA ILE A 25 -19.58 -3.75 14.27
C ILE A 25 -20.00 -4.70 15.39
N LEU A 26 -20.83 -5.69 15.04
CA LEU A 26 -21.10 -6.86 15.86
C LEU A 26 -20.36 -8.03 15.23
N ALA A 27 -19.30 -8.51 15.89
CA ALA A 27 -18.54 -9.65 15.42
C ALA A 27 -18.88 -10.88 16.26
N GLU A 28 -19.58 -11.85 15.67
CA GLU A 28 -19.83 -13.16 16.29
C GLU A 28 -18.53 -13.97 16.46
N ASN A 29 -17.65 -13.90 15.46
CA ASN A 29 -16.33 -14.53 15.50
C ASN A 29 -15.23 -13.48 15.28
N LYS A 30 -14.60 -13.07 16.39
CA LYS A 30 -13.52 -12.06 16.38
C LYS A 30 -12.26 -12.52 15.64
N GLU A 31 -11.96 -13.81 15.69
CA GLU A 31 -10.77 -14.38 15.04
C GLU A 31 -10.91 -14.32 13.52
N ARG A 32 -12.09 -14.68 13.00
CA ARG A 32 -12.37 -14.59 11.57
C ARG A 32 -12.31 -13.14 11.05
N VAL A 33 -12.89 -12.19 11.78
CA VAL A 33 -12.84 -10.77 11.39
C VAL A 33 -11.40 -10.24 11.44
N LEU A 34 -10.62 -10.64 12.45
CA LEU A 34 -9.21 -10.29 12.53
C LEU A 34 -8.43 -10.80 11.32
N GLU A 35 -8.63 -12.06 10.95
CA GLU A 35 -7.99 -12.69 9.80
C GLU A 35 -8.37 -11.98 8.49
N GLU A 36 -9.65 -11.67 8.28
CA GLU A 36 -10.10 -10.90 7.12
C GLU A 36 -9.46 -9.51 7.05
N ILE A 37 -9.38 -8.79 8.18
CA ILE A 37 -8.70 -7.48 8.23
C ILE A 37 -7.21 -7.63 7.89
N THR A 38 -6.52 -8.62 8.47
CA THR A 38 -5.10 -8.89 8.16
C THR A 38 -4.89 -9.20 6.68
N VAL A 39 -5.76 -10.04 6.08
CA VAL A 39 -5.70 -10.39 4.66
C VAL A 39 -5.91 -9.16 3.79
N GLN A 40 -6.97 -8.39 4.05
CA GLN A 40 -7.27 -7.16 3.30
C GLN A 40 -6.12 -6.15 3.37
N ILE A 41 -5.57 -5.90 4.56
CA ILE A 41 -4.41 -5.01 4.73
C ILE A 41 -3.22 -5.54 3.91
N THR A 42 -2.95 -6.85 3.99
CA THR A 42 -1.83 -7.48 3.27
C THR A 42 -2.00 -7.35 1.75
N GLU A 43 -3.20 -7.57 1.24
CA GLU A 43 -3.51 -7.44 -0.19
C GLU A 43 -3.31 -6.01 -0.68
N GLU A 44 -3.77 -5.01 0.08
CA GLU A 44 -3.57 -3.59 -0.26
C GLU A 44 -2.09 -3.21 -0.28
N PHE A 45 -1.31 -3.62 0.73
CA PHE A 45 0.14 -3.40 0.72
C PHE A 45 0.83 -4.10 -0.46
N GLN A 46 0.39 -5.29 -0.85
CA GLN A 46 0.94 -5.98 -2.03
C GLN A 46 0.61 -5.25 -3.33
N LYS A 47 -0.59 -4.66 -3.46
CA LYS A 47 -0.95 -3.82 -4.61
C LYS A 47 -0.05 -2.58 -4.68
N GLU A 48 0.21 -1.93 -3.55
CA GLU A 48 1.13 -0.78 -3.49
C GLU A 48 2.57 -1.18 -3.85
N ASP A 49 3.08 -2.29 -3.29
CA ASP A 49 4.42 -2.78 -3.61
C ASP A 49 4.58 -3.09 -5.12
N ARG A 50 3.56 -3.68 -5.76
CA ARG A 50 3.56 -3.94 -7.20
C ARG A 50 3.60 -2.63 -7.99
N LEU A 51 2.83 -1.63 -7.56
CA LEU A 51 2.84 -0.30 -8.16
C LEU A 51 4.22 0.35 -8.05
N ASP A 52 4.87 0.26 -6.89
CA ASP A 52 6.23 0.79 -6.68
C ASP A 52 7.26 0.09 -7.59
N VAL A 53 7.16 -1.24 -7.78
CA VAL A 53 8.03 -1.97 -8.72
C VAL A 53 7.81 -1.49 -10.15
N GLU A 54 6.56 -1.35 -10.59
CA GLU A 54 6.21 -0.89 -11.93
C GLU A 54 6.72 0.54 -12.19
N VAL A 55 6.58 1.44 -11.20
CA VAL A 55 7.15 2.80 -11.25
C VAL A 55 8.68 2.75 -11.40
N ARG A 56 9.37 1.88 -10.66
CA ARG A 56 10.84 1.73 -10.79
C ARG A 56 11.24 1.19 -12.15
N GLU A 57 10.50 0.24 -12.72
CA GLU A 57 10.78 -0.28 -14.06
C GLU A 57 10.62 0.79 -15.14
N ILE A 58 9.55 1.59 -15.06
CA ILE A 58 9.33 2.72 -15.97
C ILE A 58 10.47 3.73 -15.85
N LEU A 59 10.84 4.11 -14.62
CA LEU A 59 11.98 5.01 -14.38
C LEU A 59 13.29 4.43 -14.92
N THR A 60 13.52 3.12 -14.74
CA THR A 60 14.74 2.46 -15.21
C THR A 60 14.84 2.49 -16.74
N LYS A 61 13.73 2.27 -17.45
CA LYS A 61 13.65 2.41 -18.91
C LYS A 61 13.90 3.85 -19.38
N HIS A 62 13.62 4.84 -18.54
CA HIS A 62 13.80 6.26 -18.83
C HIS A 62 15.05 6.87 -18.17
N MET A 63 15.90 6.09 -17.48
CA MET A 63 17.11 6.58 -16.80
C MET A 63 18.04 7.36 -17.73
N GLU A 64 18.22 6.90 -18.96
CA GLU A 64 19.04 7.55 -19.98
C GLU A 64 18.51 8.93 -20.43
N LYS A 65 17.20 9.17 -20.33
CA LYS A 65 16.59 10.48 -20.55
C LYS A 65 16.69 11.35 -19.30
N ILE A 66 16.43 10.78 -18.12
CA ILE A 66 16.50 11.48 -16.83
C ILE A 66 17.91 12.04 -16.59
N ARG A 67 18.94 11.23 -16.89
CA ARG A 67 20.35 11.62 -16.78
C ARG A 67 20.74 12.70 -17.80
N ARG A 68 20.12 12.72 -18.98
CA ARG A 68 20.33 13.76 -20.01
C ARG A 68 19.64 15.08 -19.66
N GLU A 69 18.47 15.02 -19.03
CA GLU A 69 17.69 16.21 -18.64
C GLU A 69 18.03 16.73 -17.23
N ASN A 70 19.00 16.13 -16.54
CA ASN A 70 19.40 16.49 -15.17
C ASN A 70 18.22 16.47 -14.17
N LEU A 71 17.23 15.63 -14.43
CA LEU A 71 16.02 15.54 -13.61
C LEU A 71 16.27 14.70 -12.36
N GLU A 72 15.73 15.14 -11.23
CA GLU A 72 15.87 14.46 -9.96
C GLU A 72 14.98 13.20 -9.90
N TYR A 73 15.58 12.02 -9.72
CA TYR A 73 14.89 10.73 -9.67
C TYR A 73 13.70 10.71 -8.69
N GLN A 74 13.87 11.33 -7.52
CA GLN A 74 12.82 11.47 -6.48
C GLN A 74 11.58 12.21 -6.99
N THR A 75 11.75 13.22 -7.83
CA THR A 75 10.66 14.03 -8.37
C THR A 75 9.91 13.26 -9.45
N MET A 76 10.63 12.59 -10.34
CA MET A 76 10.03 11.70 -11.35
C MET A 76 9.30 10.51 -10.72
N PHE A 77 9.86 9.93 -9.65
CA PHE A 77 9.22 8.85 -8.90
C PHE A 77 7.88 9.28 -8.33
N ARG A 78 7.80 10.46 -7.68
CA ARG A 78 6.52 11.00 -7.21
C ARG A 78 5.53 11.24 -8.36
N MET A 79 5.97 11.89 -9.43
CA MET A 79 5.09 12.19 -10.57
C MET A 79 4.50 10.94 -11.22
N ILE A 80 5.34 9.93 -11.48
CA ILE A 80 4.89 8.67 -12.08
C ILE A 80 4.04 7.89 -11.09
N LYS A 81 4.41 7.82 -9.80
CA LYS A 81 3.59 7.17 -8.77
C LYS A 81 2.19 7.77 -8.68
N THR A 82 2.07 9.10 -8.68
CA THR A 82 0.77 9.78 -8.68
C THR A 82 -0.03 9.51 -9.96
N LYS A 83 0.63 9.49 -11.12
CA LYS A 83 -0.03 9.23 -12.40
C LYS A 83 -0.53 7.79 -12.49
N LEU A 84 0.32 6.82 -12.13
CA LEU A 84 -0.01 5.39 -12.14
C LEU A 84 -1.11 5.04 -11.13
N ALA A 85 -1.07 5.66 -9.94
CA ALA A 85 -2.12 5.47 -8.94
C ALA A 85 -3.48 5.98 -9.41
N ARG A 86 -3.52 7.14 -10.10
CA ARG A 86 -4.74 7.66 -10.73
C ARG A 86 -5.26 6.73 -11.83
N GLU A 87 -4.37 6.21 -12.69
CA GLU A 87 -4.76 5.28 -13.76
C GLU A 87 -5.29 3.94 -13.23
N ARG A 88 -4.76 3.45 -12.11
CA ARG A 88 -5.20 2.20 -11.47
C ARG A 88 -6.28 2.37 -10.40
N ASN A 89 -6.81 3.59 -10.19
CA ASN A 89 -7.78 3.90 -9.12
C ASN A 89 -7.29 3.49 -7.72
N ILE A 90 -5.97 3.45 -7.50
CA ILE A 90 -5.40 3.14 -6.19
C ILE A 90 -5.40 4.45 -5.39
N VAL A 91 -6.07 4.44 -4.25
CA VAL A 91 -6.06 5.58 -3.32
C VAL A 91 -4.70 5.57 -2.61
N LEU A 92 -3.89 6.60 -2.86
CA LEU A 92 -2.60 6.85 -2.21
C LEU A 92 -2.77 7.59 -0.87
#